data_AF-A0AA45WIJ9-F1
#
_entry.id   AF-A0AA45WIJ9-F1
#
_cell.length_a   1.000
_cell.length_b   1.000
_cell.length_c   1.000
_cell.angle_alpha   90.00
_cell.angle_beta   90.00
_cell.angle_gamma   90.00
#
_symmetry.space_group_name_H-M   'P 1'
#
loop_
_entity.id
_entity.type
_entity.pdbx_description
1 polymer ?
#
loop_
_entity_poly.entity_id
_entity_poly.type
_entity_poly.pdbx_seq_one_letter_code
_entity_poly.pdbx_strand_id
1 'polypeptide(L)'
;MSRWDQWEMEAKIREVLQAVENDRGESHHFGRPLFTAYQIAIAIGKRYPGFLEETGMEIGGEGSESSLARYIAQQLSMKIKEGAIEDMEGFLLAADHVKEIDFIDPSRAEFEANVTNDISLFRIKE
;
A
#
# COMPACT_ATOMS: atom_id res chain seq x y z
N MET A 1 -15.66 14.04 -9.99
CA MET A 1 -15.25 13.22 -8.84
C MET A 1 -13.84 12.73 -9.10
N SER A 2 -12.95 12.73 -8.11
CA SER A 2 -11.61 12.16 -8.30
C SER A 2 -11.71 10.63 -8.34
N ARG A 3 -10.70 9.95 -8.90
CA ARG A 3 -10.60 8.47 -8.81
C ARG A 3 -10.61 8.00 -7.35
N TRP A 4 -10.06 8.81 -6.45
CA TRP A 4 -10.01 8.50 -5.02
C TRP A 4 -11.41 8.36 -4.42
N ASP A 5 -12.28 9.32 -4.73
CA ASP A 5 -13.66 9.34 -4.23
C ASP A 5 -14.50 8.26 -4.92
N GLN A 6 -14.35 8.14 -6.25
CA GLN A 6 -15.09 7.15 -7.04
C GLN A 6 -14.81 5.72 -6.59
N TRP A 7 -13.57 5.42 -6.24
CA TRP A 7 -13.13 4.08 -5.84
C TRP A 7 -13.15 3.86 -4.32
N GLU A 8 -13.64 4.85 -3.55
CA GLU A 8 -13.69 4.81 -2.08
C GLU A 8 -12.32 4.44 -1.46
N MET A 9 -11.24 4.94 -2.06
CA MET A 9 -9.88 4.47 -1.76
C MET A 9 -9.51 4.60 -0.29
N GLU A 10 -9.93 5.68 0.36
CA GLU A 10 -9.67 5.89 1.78
C GLU A 10 -10.25 4.76 2.64
N ALA A 11 -11.51 4.39 2.40
CA ALA A 11 -12.20 3.35 3.15
C ALA A 11 -11.51 2.00 2.95
N LYS A 12 -11.14 1.68 1.70
CA LYS A 12 -10.45 0.42 1.36
C LYS A 12 -9.07 0.33 2.01
N ILE A 13 -8.30 1.41 1.95
CA ILE A 13 -6.96 1.48 2.58
C ILE A 13 -7.10 1.37 4.10
N ARG A 14 -8.05 2.09 4.70
CA ARG A 14 -8.32 2.02 6.14
C ARG A 14 -8.63 0.60 6.59
N GLU A 15 -9.53 -0.08 5.87
CA GLU A 15 -9.92 -1.46 6.19
C GLU A 15 -8.73 -2.43 6.08
N VAL A 16 -7.85 -2.24 5.09
CA VAL A 16 -6.61 -3.01 4.95
C VAL A 16 -5.66 -2.76 6.11
N LEU A 17 -5.36 -1.50 6.44
CA LEU A 17 -4.40 -1.15 7.48
C LEU A 17 -4.90 -1.52 8.89
N GLN A 18 -6.21 -1.45 9.13
CA GLN A 18 -6.85 -1.89 10.38
C GLN A 18 -6.79 -3.40 10.59
N ALA A 19 -6.75 -4.18 9.51
CA ALA A 19 -6.68 -5.64 9.58
C ALA A 19 -5.24 -6.18 9.76
N VAL A 20 -4.23 -5.32 9.77
CA VAL A 20 -2.84 -5.73 9.97
C VAL A 20 -2.61 -6.10 11.44
N GLU A 21 -2.32 -7.37 11.69
CA GLU A 21 -1.95 -7.89 13.01
C GLU A 21 -0.43 -7.94 13.17
N ASN A 22 0.05 -7.68 14.39
CA ASN A 22 1.45 -7.91 14.74
C ASN A 22 1.64 -9.38 15.13
N ASP A 23 2.36 -10.13 14.31
CA ASP A 23 2.67 -11.55 14.55
C ASP A 23 3.58 -11.78 15.76
N ARG A 24 4.24 -10.74 16.26
CA ARG A 24 5.02 -10.73 17.52
C ARG A 24 4.17 -10.32 18.73
N GLY A 25 2.85 -10.15 18.55
CA GLY A 25 1.87 -9.80 19.58
C GLY A 25 1.58 -8.30 19.65
N GLU A 26 0.33 -7.96 19.97
CA GLU A 26 -0.17 -6.58 20.06
C GLU A 26 0.59 -5.72 21.09
N SER A 27 1.19 -6.34 22.10
CA SER A 27 1.97 -5.64 23.14
C SER A 27 3.43 -5.38 22.74
N HIS A 28 3.85 -5.71 21.51
CA HIS A 28 5.21 -5.44 21.06
C HIS A 28 5.44 -3.93 20.96
N HIS A 29 6.56 -3.42 21.49
CA HIS A 29 6.85 -1.98 21.60
C HIS A 29 6.92 -1.20 20.27
N PHE A 30 7.02 -1.88 19.13
CA PHE A 30 6.91 -1.26 17.80
C PHE A 30 5.47 -1.07 17.31
N GLY A 31 4.50 -1.63 18.02
CA GLY A 31 3.08 -1.48 17.72
C GLY A 31 2.68 -2.20 16.44
N ARG A 32 1.73 -1.61 15.70
CA ARG A 32 1.25 -2.16 14.44
C ARG A 32 2.32 -2.15 13.33
N PRO A 33 2.50 -3.25 12.57
CA PRO A 33 3.35 -3.30 11.39
C PRO A 33 2.93 -2.31 10.31
N LEU A 34 3.89 -1.92 9.47
CA LEU A 34 3.65 -1.05 8.32
C LEU A 34 3.53 -1.87 7.05
N PHE A 35 2.68 -1.43 6.13
CA PHE A 35 2.58 -1.98 4.78
C PHE A 35 3.21 -1.02 3.76
N THR A 36 3.92 -1.58 2.78
CA THR A 36 4.27 -0.86 1.57
C THR A 36 3.01 -0.57 0.74
N ALA A 37 3.07 0.39 -0.18
CA ALA A 37 1.96 0.62 -1.11
C ALA A 37 1.64 -0.62 -1.97
N TYR A 38 2.63 -1.49 -2.24
CA TYR A 38 2.42 -2.78 -2.90
C TYR A 38 1.61 -3.75 -2.04
N GLN A 39 1.96 -3.90 -0.76
CA GLN A 39 1.18 -4.74 0.16
C GLN A 39 -0.26 -4.25 0.30
N ILE A 40 -0.48 -2.94 0.34
CA ILE A 40 -1.83 -2.35 0.35
C ILE A 40 -2.57 -2.70 -0.95
N ALA A 41 -1.94 -2.49 -2.12
CA ALA A 41 -2.54 -2.83 -3.41
C ALA A 41 -2.93 -4.32 -3.49
N ILE A 42 -2.03 -5.22 -3.07
CA ILE A 42 -2.30 -6.67 -3.03
C ILE A 42 -3.46 -6.98 -2.09
N ALA A 43 -3.48 -6.38 -0.90
CA ALA A 43 -4.54 -6.60 0.07
C ALA A 43 -5.90 -6.10 -0.44
N ILE A 44 -5.94 -4.96 -1.14
CA ILE A 44 -7.15 -4.47 -1.83
C ILE A 44 -7.58 -5.49 -2.90
N GLY A 45 -6.66 -5.96 -3.75
CA GLY A 45 -6.98 -6.95 -4.78
C GLY A 45 -7.50 -8.28 -4.22
N LYS A 46 -7.02 -8.69 -3.03
CA LYS A 46 -7.54 -9.87 -2.31
C LYS A 46 -8.93 -9.63 -1.70
N ARG A 47 -9.15 -8.45 -1.12
CA ARG A 47 -10.36 -8.12 -0.35
C ARG A 47 -11.54 -7.70 -1.21
N TYR A 48 -11.27 -7.09 -2.37
CA TYR A 48 -12.28 -6.66 -3.33
C TYR A 48 -12.01 -7.33 -4.69
N PRO A 49 -12.40 -8.61 -4.86
CA PRO A 49 -12.29 -9.29 -6.15
C PRO A 49 -12.99 -8.49 -7.25
N GLY A 50 -12.32 -8.30 -8.38
CA GLY A 50 -12.81 -7.49 -9.51
C GLY A 50 -12.37 -6.02 -9.49
N PHE A 51 -11.80 -5.51 -8.40
CA PHE A 51 -11.37 -4.11 -8.33
C PHE A 51 -10.31 -3.74 -9.39
N LEU A 52 -9.34 -4.64 -9.62
CA LEU A 52 -8.31 -4.42 -10.65
C LEU A 52 -8.90 -4.41 -12.06
N GLU A 53 -9.89 -5.26 -12.32
CA GLU A 53 -10.60 -5.31 -13.60
C GLU A 53 -11.47 -4.07 -13.81
N GLU A 54 -12.21 -3.65 -12.78
CA GLU A 54 -13.05 -2.45 -12.81
C GLU A 54 -12.24 -1.17 -13.06
N THR A 55 -11.07 -1.08 -12.43
CA THR A 55 -10.20 0.11 -12.53
C THR A 55 -9.24 0.06 -13.72
N GLY A 56 -9.04 -1.12 -14.31
CA GLY A 56 -8.00 -1.37 -15.32
C GLY A 56 -6.58 -1.20 -14.79
N MET A 57 -6.38 -1.19 -13.46
CA MET A 57 -5.08 -1.02 -12.84
C MET A 57 -4.41 -2.37 -12.58
N GLU A 58 -3.09 -2.38 -12.71
CA GLU A 58 -2.24 -3.47 -12.23
C GLU A 58 -1.73 -3.16 -10.82
N ILE A 59 -1.38 -4.19 -10.05
CA ILE A 59 -0.77 -4.03 -8.72
C ILE A 59 0.52 -3.21 -8.82
N GLY A 60 1.36 -3.54 -9.81
CA GLY A 60 2.65 -2.93 -10.11
C GLY A 60 3.67 -3.98 -10.57
N GLY A 61 4.94 -3.62 -10.54
CA GLY A 61 6.04 -4.44 -11.08
C GLY A 61 6.83 -3.70 -12.16
N GLU A 62 7.90 -4.33 -12.62
CA GLU A 62 8.77 -3.78 -13.66
C GLU A 62 7.99 -3.44 -14.94
N GLY A 63 8.15 -2.20 -15.44
CA GLY A 63 7.51 -1.73 -16.68
C GLY A 63 6.10 -1.13 -16.54
N SER A 64 5.47 -1.17 -15.36
CA SER A 64 4.12 -0.63 -15.17
C SER A 64 4.16 0.86 -14.76
N GLU A 65 3.98 1.77 -15.72
CA GLU A 65 4.06 3.23 -15.46
C GLU A 65 2.90 3.77 -14.59
N SER A 66 1.75 3.08 -14.58
CA SER A 66 0.52 3.51 -13.89
C SER A 66 -0.09 2.40 -13.02
N SER A 67 0.65 1.96 -12.00
CA SER A 67 0.19 0.92 -11.07
C SER A 67 -0.65 1.45 -9.89
N LEU A 68 -1.47 0.57 -9.32
CA LEU A 68 -2.25 0.82 -8.12
C LEU A 68 -1.34 1.15 -6.92
N ALA A 69 -0.21 0.46 -6.77
CA ALA A 69 0.76 0.76 -5.71
C ALA A 69 1.31 2.20 -5.83
N ARG A 70 1.70 2.62 -7.04
CA ARG A 70 2.18 4.00 -7.28
C ARG A 70 1.09 5.03 -7.01
N TYR A 71 -0.14 4.74 -7.44
CA TYR A 71 -1.30 5.60 -7.20
C TYR A 71 -1.59 5.76 -5.70
N ILE A 72 -1.61 4.65 -4.94
CA ILE A 72 -1.80 4.66 -3.48
C ILE A 72 -0.71 5.49 -2.81
N ALA A 73 0.57 5.24 -3.12
CA ALA A 73 1.68 5.95 -2.51
C ALA A 73 1.57 7.48 -2.69
N GLN A 74 1.27 7.93 -3.92
CA GLN A 74 1.13 9.34 -4.24
C GLN A 74 -0.06 9.99 -3.55
N GLN A 75 -1.25 9.39 -3.66
CA GLN A 75 -2.48 9.99 -3.14
C GLN A 75 -2.52 9.98 -1.61
N LEU A 76 -2.14 8.86 -0.99
CA LEU A 76 -2.16 8.73 0.46
C LEU A 76 -1.13 9.66 1.11
N SER A 77 0.09 9.75 0.56
CA SER A 77 1.11 10.69 1.04
C SER A 77 0.63 12.15 0.93
N MET A 78 0.04 12.54 -0.21
CA MET A 78 -0.51 13.89 -0.38
C MET A 78 -1.59 14.21 0.63
N LYS A 79 -2.56 13.30 0.82
CA LYS A 79 -3.69 13.50 1.74
C LYS A 79 -3.28 13.55 3.21
N ILE A 80 -2.30 12.74 3.61
CA ILE A 80 -1.70 12.82 4.96
C ILE A 80 -1.01 14.18 5.13
N LYS A 81 -0.21 14.62 4.13
CA LYS A 81 0.49 15.91 4.18
C LYS A 81 -0.46 17.10 4.27
N GLU A 82 -1.60 17.04 3.58
CA GLU A 82 -2.63 18.08 3.58
C GLU A 82 -3.53 18.06 4.83
N GLY A 83 -3.40 17.05 5.70
CA GLY A 83 -4.27 16.89 6.87
C GLY A 83 -5.67 16.37 6.54
N ALA A 84 -5.91 15.90 5.32
CA ALA A 84 -7.18 15.30 4.93
C ALA A 84 -7.36 13.88 5.53
N ILE A 85 -6.26 13.21 5.84
CA ILE A 85 -6.22 11.93 6.55
C ILE A 85 -5.36 12.11 7.79
N GLU A 86 -6.00 12.08 8.96
CA GLU A 86 -5.35 12.32 10.25
C GLU A 86 -5.06 11.03 11.03
N ASP A 87 -5.74 9.93 10.71
CA ASP A 87 -5.65 8.64 11.41
C ASP A 87 -4.60 7.69 10.81
N MET A 88 -3.97 8.05 9.70
CA MET A 88 -2.90 7.28 9.06
C MET A 88 -1.58 8.04 9.07
N GLU A 89 -0.48 7.33 9.05
CA GLU A 89 0.87 7.91 8.98
C GLU A 89 1.74 7.18 7.95
N GLY A 90 2.75 7.90 7.45
CA GLY A 90 3.66 7.43 6.41
C GLY A 90 5.12 7.49 6.85
N PHE A 91 5.90 6.52 6.38
CA PHE A 91 7.33 6.35 6.65
C PHE A 91 8.06 5.97 5.36
N LEU A 92 9.39 5.94 5.42
CA LEU A 92 10.24 5.48 4.33
C LEU A 92 11.07 4.29 4.78
N LEU A 93 11.08 3.24 3.95
CA LEU A 93 12.12 2.22 3.95
C LEU A 93 13.26 2.70 3.07
N ALA A 94 14.44 2.87 3.66
CA ALA A 94 15.63 3.27 2.91
C ALA A 94 15.96 2.23 1.82
N ALA A 95 16.31 2.71 0.63
CA ALA A 95 16.76 1.85 -0.47
C ALA A 95 18.21 1.36 -0.30
N ASP A 96 18.96 1.89 0.67
CA ASP A 96 20.35 1.51 0.91
C ASP A 96 20.47 0.01 1.18
N HIS A 97 21.25 -0.68 0.34
CA HIS A 97 21.44 -2.13 0.37
C HIS A 97 20.17 -2.96 0.09
N VAL A 98 19.10 -2.34 -0.41
CA VAL A 98 17.91 -3.03 -0.90
C VAL A 98 17.96 -3.06 -2.42
N LYS A 99 18.30 -4.22 -2.99
CA LYS A 99 18.33 -4.41 -4.45
C LYS A 99 16.93 -4.64 -5.01
N GLU A 100 16.18 -5.49 -4.33
CA GLU A 100 14.88 -6.01 -4.79
C GLU A 100 14.00 -6.32 -3.58
N ILE A 101 12.68 -6.19 -3.75
CA ILE A 101 11.68 -6.72 -2.82
C ILE A 101 10.65 -7.47 -3.64
N ASP A 102 10.53 -8.76 -3.36
CA ASP A 102 9.57 -9.64 -4.02
C ASP A 102 8.23 -9.65 -3.29
N PHE A 103 7.16 -9.62 -4.08
CA PHE A 103 5.80 -9.72 -3.61
C PHE A 103 5.06 -10.82 -4.37
N ILE A 104 4.10 -11.44 -3.68
CA ILE A 104 3.19 -12.42 -4.27
C ILE A 104 1.81 -11.77 -4.39
N ASP A 105 1.35 -11.63 -5.62
CA ASP A 105 0.05 -11.05 -5.92
C ASP A 105 -1.11 -11.99 -5.50
N PRO A 106 -2.39 -11.57 -5.67
CA PRO A 106 -3.54 -12.43 -5.39
C PRO A 106 -3.60 -13.69 -6.27
N SER A 107 -3.07 -13.66 -7.50
CA SER A 107 -3.02 -14.80 -8.44
C SER A 107 -1.86 -15.78 -8.16
N ARG A 108 -1.01 -15.48 -7.17
CA ARG A 108 0.25 -16.16 -6.86
C ARG A 108 1.37 -15.94 -7.88
N ALA A 109 1.23 -14.94 -8.75
CA ALA A 109 2.35 -14.46 -9.52
C ALA A 109 3.31 -13.71 -8.60
N GLU A 110 4.60 -14.05 -8.71
CA GLU A 110 5.68 -13.27 -8.11
C GLU A 110 5.94 -12.05 -8.99
N PHE A 111 6.11 -10.90 -8.35
CA PHE A 111 6.56 -9.70 -9.02
C PHE A 111 7.54 -8.92 -8.15
N GLU A 112 8.50 -8.30 -8.82
CA GLU A 112 9.61 -7.58 -8.20
C GLU A 112 9.32 -6.08 -8.18
N ALA A 113 9.51 -5.45 -7.02
CA ALA A 113 9.63 -4.01 -6.94
C ALA A 113 11.11 -3.62 -7.13
N ASN A 114 11.43 -3.07 -8.30
CA ASN A 114 12.75 -2.49 -8.56
C ASN A 114 12.96 -1.26 -7.66
N VAL A 115 13.78 -1.42 -6.62
CA VAL A 115 14.02 -0.40 -5.60
C VAL A 115 15.08 0.59 -6.11
N THR A 116 14.63 1.58 -6.85
CA THR A 116 15.48 2.69 -7.32
C THR A 116 15.48 3.90 -6.38
N ASN A 117 14.52 3.93 -5.45
CA ASN A 117 14.30 5.00 -4.47
C ASN A 117 13.73 4.38 -3.19
N ASP A 118 13.72 5.16 -2.10
CA ASP A 118 13.06 4.78 -0.85
C ASP A 118 11.60 4.38 -1.06
N ILE A 119 11.13 3.39 -0.30
CA ILE A 119 9.78 2.84 -0.43
C ILE A 119 8.88 3.45 0.64
N SER A 120 7.72 3.96 0.22
CA SER A 120 6.71 4.44 1.15
C SER A 120 6.06 3.28 1.93
N LEU A 121 6.04 3.44 3.24
CA LEU A 121 5.39 2.57 4.22
C LEU A 121 4.25 3.32 4.89
N PHE A 122 3.16 2.63 5.22
CA PHE A 122 2.00 3.23 5.85
C PHE A 122 1.43 2.32 6.95
N ARG A 123 0.83 2.93 7.97
CA ARG A 123 -0.01 2.26 8.96
C ARG A 123 -1.10 3.19 9.48
N ILE A 124 -2.10 2.60 10.14
CA ILE A 124 -3.02 3.37 10.97
C ILE A 124 -2.32 3.72 12.29
N LYS A 125 -2.56 4.94 12.80
CA LYS A 125 -2.05 5.40 14.09
C LYS A 125 -2.67 4.58 15.22
N GLU A 126 -1.96 4.52 16.35
CA GLU A 126 -2.47 3.97 17.61
C GLU A 126 -3.35 4.98 18.36
#